data_AF-A0A0X8XVE5-F1
#
_entry.id   AF-A0A0X8XVE5-F1
#
_cell.length_a   1.000
_cell.length_b   1.000
_cell.length_c   1.000
_cell.angle_alpha   90.00
_cell.angle_beta   90.00
_cell.angle_gamma   90.00
#
_symmetry.space_group_name_H-M   'P 1'
#
loop_
_entity.id
_entity.type
_entity.pdbx_description
1 polymer ?
#
loop_
_entity_poly.entity_id
_entity_poly.type
_entity_poly.pdbx_seq_one_letter_code
_entity_poly.pdbx_strand_id
1 'polypeptide(L)'
;MSPTAPLSSESRLPAAWRPWRRPPPLVGARPTPAQLAAASDGPARDDVLPLPGDAESEGQVRLLVVGINPGPWTTAVNAPFARPGNRFWPSLAAAGILPAPSTPRGG
;
A
#
# COMPACT_ATOMS: atom_id res chain seq x y z
N MET A 1 -7.65 18.84 38.45
CA MET A 1 -7.54 18.30 37.08
C MET A 1 -7.80 16.81 37.16
N SER A 2 -8.95 16.34 36.69
CA SER A 2 -9.27 14.90 36.70
C SER A 2 -8.50 14.21 35.57
N PRO A 3 -7.90 13.02 35.80
CA PRO A 3 -7.26 12.27 34.73
C PRO A 3 -8.32 11.80 33.74
N THR A 4 -8.09 12.08 32.46
CA THR A 4 -8.88 11.57 31.34
C THR A 4 -8.92 10.04 31.41
N ALA A 5 -10.12 9.45 31.47
CA ALA A 5 -10.30 8.01 31.41
C ALA A 5 -9.66 7.45 30.13
N PRO A 6 -9.01 6.28 30.16
CA PRO A 6 -8.45 5.69 28.95
C PRO A 6 -9.57 5.44 27.94
N LEU A 7 -9.33 5.82 26.68
CA LEU A 7 -10.22 5.48 25.58
C LEU A 7 -10.34 3.94 25.53
N SER A 8 -11.54 3.39 25.65
CA SER A 8 -11.80 1.97 25.52
C SER A 8 -11.26 1.46 24.18
N SER A 9 -10.40 0.44 24.22
CA SER A 9 -9.80 -0.24 23.07
C SER A 9 -10.79 -1.16 22.35
N GLU A 10 -12.00 -0.68 22.06
CA GLU A 10 -12.91 -1.43 21.19
C GLU A 10 -12.48 -1.24 19.74
N SER A 11 -12.04 -2.32 19.10
CA SER A 11 -11.72 -2.35 17.68
C SER A 11 -12.96 -1.98 16.87
N ARG A 12 -12.87 -0.94 16.05
CA ARG A 12 -13.95 -0.54 15.11
C ARG A 12 -13.98 -1.37 13.83
N LEU A 13 -13.18 -2.42 13.73
CA LEU A 13 -13.14 -3.25 12.54
C LEU A 13 -14.25 -4.30 12.55
N PRO A 14 -14.81 -4.64 11.38
CA PRO A 14 -15.73 -5.77 11.25
C PRO A 14 -15.06 -7.07 11.71
N ALA A 15 -15.81 -7.94 12.40
CA ALA A 15 -15.32 -9.25 12.86
C ALA A 15 -14.82 -10.18 11.74
N ALA A 16 -15.23 -9.92 10.49
CA ALA A 16 -14.84 -10.68 9.31
C ALA A 16 -13.81 -9.95 8.41
N TRP A 17 -13.08 -8.96 8.93
CA TRP A 17 -12.09 -8.23 8.14
C TRP A 17 -10.97 -9.17 7.66
N ARG A 18 -10.70 -9.17 6.35
CA ARG A 18 -9.60 -9.92 5.72
C ARG A 18 -8.70 -8.94 4.97
N PRO A 19 -7.37 -9.18 4.90
CA PRO A 19 -6.48 -8.39 4.06
C PRO A 19 -7.00 -8.38 2.62
N TRP A 20 -7.43 -7.21 2.14
CA TRP A 20 -8.21 -7.10 0.90
C TRP A 20 -7.35 -6.92 -0.35
N ARG A 21 -6.02 -6.93 -0.30
CA ARG A 21 -5.24 -6.70 -1.53
C ARG A 21 -5.54 -7.74 -2.61
N ARG A 22 -6.20 -7.30 -3.69
CA ARG A 22 -6.28 -8.10 -4.92
C ARG A 22 -4.89 -8.19 -5.57
N PRO A 23 -4.57 -9.31 -6.23
CA PRO A 23 -3.34 -9.41 -7.03
C PRO A 23 -3.22 -8.26 -8.03
N PRO A 24 -2.00 -7.78 -8.35
CA PRO A 24 -1.79 -6.77 -9.37
C PRO A 24 -2.37 -7.22 -10.72
N PRO A 25 -3.35 -6.51 -11.30
CA PRO A 25 -4.06 -6.98 -12.50
C PRO A 25 -3.17 -7.04 -13.74
N LEU A 26 -2.06 -6.30 -13.74
CA LEU A 26 -1.15 -6.19 -14.88
C LEU A 26 0.15 -6.97 -14.70
N VAL A 27 0.38 -7.62 -13.55
CA VAL A 27 1.55 -8.49 -13.28
C VAL A 27 2.89 -7.87 -13.74
N GLY A 28 3.08 -6.57 -13.49
CA GLY A 28 4.29 -5.83 -13.87
C GLY A 28 4.30 -5.24 -15.28
N ALA A 29 3.29 -5.51 -16.12
CA ALA A 29 3.12 -4.85 -17.41
C ALA A 29 2.78 -3.37 -17.26
N ARG A 30 3.26 -2.56 -18.21
CA ARG A 30 2.95 -1.14 -18.29
C ARG A 30 1.48 -0.93 -18.70
N PRO A 31 0.70 -0.10 -17.98
CA PRO A 31 -0.65 0.26 -18.38
C PRO A 31 -0.71 0.90 -19.77
N THR A 32 -1.71 0.51 -20.55
CA THR A 32 -2.08 1.21 -21.79
C THR A 32 -2.83 2.50 -21.50
N PRO A 33 -2.93 3.44 -22.46
CA PRO A 33 -3.77 4.62 -22.31
C PRO A 33 -5.23 4.32 -21.94
N ALA A 34 -5.82 3.27 -22.54
CA ALA A 34 -7.18 2.85 -22.24
C ALA A 34 -7.33 2.34 -20.79
N GLN A 35 -6.33 1.59 -20.28
CA GLN A 35 -6.32 1.13 -18.89
C GLN A 35 -6.15 2.29 -17.91
N LEU A 36 -5.36 3.31 -18.25
CA LEU A 36 -5.22 4.51 -17.43
C LEU A 36 -6.52 5.33 -17.38
N ALA A 37 -7.22 5.45 -18.51
CA ALA A 37 -8.53 6.10 -18.57
C ALA A 37 -9.54 5.37 -17.67
N ALA A 38 -9.70 4.06 -17.84
CA ALA A 38 -10.59 3.24 -17.02
C ALA A 38 -10.24 3.28 -15.52
N ALA A 39 -8.96 3.40 -15.18
CA ALA A 39 -8.49 3.53 -13.79
C ALA A 39 -8.74 4.91 -13.16
N SER A 40 -9.07 5.92 -13.97
CA SER A 40 -9.42 7.26 -13.50
C SER A 40 -10.88 7.32 -13.04
N ASP A 41 -11.73 6.45 -13.57
CA ASP A 41 -13.16 6.35 -13.28
C ASP A 41 -13.50 5.25 -12.24
N GLY A 42 -12.52 4.43 -11.86
CA GLY A 42 -12.70 3.29 -10.96
C GLY A 42 -12.62 3.65 -9.47
N PRO A 43 -13.01 2.72 -8.57
CA PRO A 43 -12.88 2.92 -7.12
C PRO A 43 -11.41 3.15 -6.73
N ALA A 44 -11.20 3.94 -5.68
CA ALA A 44 -9.88 4.17 -5.12
C ALA A 44 -9.20 2.84 -4.75
N ARG A 45 -7.87 2.85 -4.81
CA ARG A 45 -6.97 1.73 -4.49
C ARG A 45 -7.39 0.98 -3.22
N ASP A 46 -7.19 -0.34 -3.24
CA ASP A 46 -7.35 -1.20 -2.07
C ASP A 46 -6.37 -0.80 -0.93
N ASP A 47 -6.91 -0.57 0.28
CA ASP A 47 -6.13 -0.19 1.45
C ASP A 47 -5.18 -1.30 1.89
N VAL A 48 -4.09 -0.87 2.52
CA VAL A 48 -3.04 -1.76 3.01
C VAL A 48 -2.78 -1.43 4.46
N LEU A 49 -3.70 -1.84 5.30
CA LEU A 49 -3.42 -1.90 6.71
C LEU A 49 -3.10 -3.34 7.08
N PRO A 50 -2.18 -3.58 8.02
CA PRO A 50 -2.09 -4.87 8.66
C PRO A 50 -3.40 -5.18 9.40
N LEU A 51 -3.75 -6.46 9.49
CA LEU A 51 -4.81 -6.99 10.35
C LEU A 51 -4.55 -6.57 11.81
N PRO A 52 -5.47 -5.86 12.49
CA PRO A 52 -5.42 -5.77 13.95
C PRO A 52 -5.63 -7.17 14.53
N GLY A 53 -4.62 -7.66 15.24
CA GLY A 53 -4.59 -9.03 15.79
C GLY A 53 -3.98 -10.10 14.88
N ASP A 54 -3.39 -9.72 13.74
CA ASP A 54 -2.46 -10.62 13.05
C ASP A 54 -1.15 -10.66 13.84
N ALA A 55 -0.76 -11.85 14.28
CA ALA A 55 0.46 -12.06 15.07
C ALA A 55 1.73 -11.60 14.32
N GLU A 56 1.72 -11.61 13.00
CA GLU A 56 2.79 -11.07 12.14
C GLU A 56 2.77 -9.54 12.03
N SER A 57 1.76 -8.88 12.57
CA SER A 57 1.57 -7.43 12.44
C SER A 57 1.36 -6.69 13.76
N GLU A 58 0.99 -7.40 14.82
CA GLU A 58 0.75 -6.86 16.16
C GLU A 58 2.02 -6.23 16.74
N GLY A 59 2.00 -4.92 16.96
CA GLY A 59 3.17 -4.15 17.41
C GLY A 59 4.28 -3.99 16.36
N GLN A 60 4.07 -4.41 15.11
CA GLN A 60 5.15 -4.52 14.11
C GLN A 60 5.20 -3.37 13.09
N VAL A 61 4.19 -2.51 13.01
CA VAL A 61 4.23 -1.34 12.12
C VAL A 61 5.18 -0.30 12.68
N ARG A 62 6.41 -0.30 12.16
CA ARG A 62 7.44 0.69 12.51
C ARG A 62 7.36 1.96 11.66
N LEU A 63 6.72 1.89 10.50
CA LEU A 63 6.57 3.00 9.55
C LEU A 63 5.28 2.82 8.75
N LEU A 64 4.42 3.84 8.76
CA LEU A 64 3.25 3.95 7.89
C LEU A 64 3.43 5.15 6.96
N VAL A 65 3.39 4.92 5.66
CA VAL A 65 3.43 5.99 4.66
C VAL A 65 2.02 6.21 4.11
N VAL A 66 1.53 7.43 4.28
CA VAL A 66 0.22 7.86 3.76
C VAL A 66 0.45 8.84 2.60
N GLY A 67 0.02 8.44 1.40
CA GLY A 67 0.01 9.33 0.23
C GLY A 67 -1.26 10.17 0.18
N ILE A 68 -1.27 11.24 -0.62
CA ILE A 68 -2.44 12.11 -0.81
C ILE A 68 -3.58 11.34 -1.48
N ASN A 69 -3.33 10.86 -2.69
CA ASN A 69 -4.32 10.12 -3.49
C ASN A 69 -3.60 9.19 -4.48
N PRO A 70 -4.16 8.02 -4.80
CA PRO A 70 -3.67 7.22 -5.91
C PRO A 70 -3.95 7.92 -7.24
N GLY A 71 -2.92 8.19 -8.04
CA GLY A 71 -3.10 8.59 -9.43
C GLY A 71 -3.52 7.41 -10.32
N PRO A 72 -3.97 7.66 -11.57
CA PRO A 72 -4.51 6.60 -12.46
C PRO A 72 -3.56 5.42 -12.66
N TRP A 73 -2.25 5.67 -12.70
CA TRP A 73 -1.25 4.60 -12.79
C TRP A 73 -1.27 3.67 -11.57
N THR A 74 -1.27 4.24 -10.36
CA THR A 74 -1.31 3.50 -9.08
C THR A 74 -2.56 2.65 -8.99
N THR A 75 -3.69 3.17 -9.46
CA THR A 75 -4.96 2.43 -9.53
C THR A 75 -4.88 1.31 -10.57
N ALA A 76 -4.40 1.60 -11.79
CA ALA A 76 -4.33 0.63 -12.88
C ALA A 76 -3.47 -0.60 -12.56
N VAL A 77 -2.32 -0.43 -11.90
CA VAL A 77 -1.41 -1.54 -11.57
C VAL A 77 -1.66 -2.14 -10.19
N ASN A 78 -2.58 -1.56 -9.40
CA ASN A 78 -2.77 -1.88 -8.00
C ASN A 78 -1.46 -1.96 -7.17
N ALA A 79 -0.50 -1.05 -7.40
CA ALA A 79 0.66 -0.84 -6.52
C ALA A 79 0.84 0.64 -6.10
N PRO A 80 1.09 0.96 -4.82
CA PRO A 80 1.23 2.34 -4.37
C PRO A 80 2.53 2.95 -4.92
N PHE A 81 2.50 4.25 -5.20
CA PHE A 81 3.64 5.01 -5.73
C PHE A 81 4.26 4.44 -7.03
N ALA A 82 3.48 3.73 -7.85
CA ALA A 82 4.01 2.94 -8.97
C ALA A 82 4.26 3.72 -10.28
N ARG A 83 3.87 5.00 -10.36
CA ARG A 83 4.05 5.79 -11.59
C ARG A 83 5.55 5.89 -11.95
N PRO A 84 5.93 5.69 -13.23
CA PRO A 84 7.31 5.90 -13.67
C PRO A 84 7.78 7.32 -13.33
N GLY A 85 9.01 7.40 -12.80
CA GLY A 85 9.59 8.65 -12.30
C GLY A 85 9.19 9.02 -10.88
N ASN A 86 8.27 8.29 -10.24
CA ASN A 86 8.07 8.43 -8.79
C ASN A 86 9.31 7.91 -8.05
N ARG A 87 9.91 8.76 -7.20
CA ARG A 87 11.15 8.45 -6.47
C ARG A 87 10.93 7.70 -5.16
N PHE A 88 9.70 7.43 -4.74
CA PHE A 88 9.39 6.83 -3.45
C PHE A 88 10.18 5.53 -3.19
N TRP A 89 10.02 4.51 -4.06
CA TRP A 89 10.69 3.23 -3.89
C TRP A 89 12.22 3.31 -4.03
N PRO A 90 12.79 3.98 -5.05
CA PRO A 90 14.23 4.21 -5.11
C PRO A 90 14.79 4.93 -3.88
N SER A 91 14.08 5.93 -3.34
CA SER A 91 14.51 6.67 -2.15
C SER A 91 14.51 5.80 -0.90
N LEU A 92 13.52 4.92 -0.71
CA LEU A 92 13.51 3.98 0.42
C LEU A 92 14.66 2.97 0.34
N ALA A 93 14.97 2.48 -0.86
CA ALA A 93 16.12 1.61 -1.07
C ALA A 93 17.44 2.35 -0.81
N ALA A 94 17.59 3.58 -1.33
CA ALA A 94 18.79 4.40 -1.12
C ALA A 94 19.00 4.80 0.34
N ALA A 95 17.92 4.96 1.11
CA ALA A 95 17.95 5.23 2.54
C ALA A 95 18.21 3.97 3.40
N GLY A 96 18.29 2.78 2.80
CA GLY A 96 18.46 1.51 3.52
C GLY A 96 17.21 1.06 4.28
N ILE A 97 16.04 1.64 3.99
CA ILE A 97 14.76 1.23 4.60
C ILE A 97 14.24 -0.06 3.94
N LEU A 98 14.50 -0.23 2.65
CA LEU A 98 14.18 -1.46 1.90
C LEU A 98 15.46 -2.12 1.39
N PRO A 99 15.46 -3.45 1.23
CA PRO A 99 16.52 -4.15 0.50
C PRO A 99 16.71 -3.54 -0.89
N ALA A 100 17.96 -3.49 -1.37
CA ALA A 100 18.23 -3.11 -2.75
C ALA A 100 17.48 -4.04 -3.72
N PRO A 101 16.99 -3.55 -4.88
CA PRO A 101 16.34 -4.40 -5.86
C PRO A 101 17.24 -5.58 -6.22
N SER A 102 16.69 -6.79 -6.27
CA SER A 102 17.42 -7.91 -6.86
C SER A 102 17.74 -7.55 -8.30
N THR A 103 19.03 -7.40 -8.61
CA THR A 103 19.44 -7.29 -10.01
C THR A 103 19.01 -8.59 -10.69
N PRO A 104 18.23 -8.56 -11.79
CA PRO A 104 17.91 -9.78 -12.51
C PRO A 104 19.24 -10.40 -12.96
N ARG A 105 19.53 -11.63 -12.52
CA ARG A 105 20.65 -12.37 -13.12
C ARG A 105 20.22 -12.70 -14.54
N GLY A 106 20.90 -12.11 -15.53
CA GLY A 106 20.70 -12.45 -16.93
C GLY A 106 20.93 -13.95 -17.14
N GLY A 107 19.98 -14.59 -17.82
CA GLY A 107 20.15 -15.88 -18.48
C GLY A 107 20.16 -15.66 -19.99
#